data_AF-A0A2K3M5L8-F1
#
_entry.id   AF-A0A2K3M5L8-F1
#
_cell.length_a   1.000
_cell.length_b   1.000
_cell.length_c   1.000
_cell.angle_alpha   90.00
_cell.angle_beta   90.00
_cell.angle_gamma   90.00
#
_symmetry.space_group_name_H-M   'P 1'
#
loop_
_entity.id
_entity.type
_entity.pdbx_description
1 polymer ?
#
loop_
_entity_poly.entity_id
_entity_poly.type
_entity_poly.pdbx_seq_one_letter_code
_entity_poly.pdbx_strand_id
1 'polypeptide(L)'
;MEEFIGVLYHETTHVWQWFGNNEAPTGLTEGIADYVRLKANYIPDHWVKAGEGDKWDHGYDVTARFLDYCDGLRNGFVADLNKKMRNGYSDQYFVELLGKTPDQLFTDYKAKYGNIA
;
A
#
# COMPACT_ATOMS: atom_id res chain seq x y z
N MET A 1 -23.26 -3.65 -4.36
CA MET A 1 -23.21 -2.20 -4.09
C MET A 1 -21.92 -1.81 -3.40
N GLU A 2 -21.44 -2.59 -2.42
CA GLU A 2 -20.14 -2.38 -1.76
C GLU A 2 -18.94 -2.44 -2.72
N GLU A 3 -18.98 -3.32 -3.73
CA GLU A 3 -17.94 -3.38 -4.75
C GLU A 3 -17.85 -2.11 -5.60
N PHE A 4 -18.99 -1.59 -6.08
CA PHE A 4 -19.06 -0.33 -6.84
C PHE A 4 -18.52 0.84 -6.02
N ILE A 5 -18.90 0.94 -4.74
CA ILE A 5 -18.39 1.99 -3.85
C ILE A 5 -16.89 1.79 -3.62
N GLY A 6 -16.43 0.56 -3.40
CA GLY A 6 -15.01 0.25 -3.22
C GLY A 6 -14.16 0.67 -4.42
N VAL A 7 -14.62 0.39 -5.65
CA VAL A 7 -13.97 0.86 -6.88
C VAL A 7 -13.98 2.39 -6.95
N LEU A 8 -15.07 3.05 -6.55
CA LEU A 8 -15.09 4.52 -6.52
C LEU A 8 -14.04 5.10 -5.57
N TYR A 9 -13.80 4.49 -4.40
CA TYR A 9 -12.71 4.90 -3.50
C TYR A 9 -11.32 4.69 -4.12
N HIS A 10 -11.12 3.56 -4.81
CA HIS A 10 -9.90 3.26 -5.54
C HIS A 10 -9.62 4.35 -6.59
N GLU A 11 -10.55 4.58 -7.51
CA GLU A 11 -10.38 5.55 -8.60
C GLU A 11 -10.27 7.00 -8.09
N THR A 12 -11.00 7.35 -7.04
CA THR A 12 -10.89 8.69 -6.42
C THR A 12 -9.51 8.89 -5.81
N THR A 13 -8.85 7.82 -5.33
CA THR A 13 -7.50 7.92 -4.78
C THR A 13 -6.50 8.36 -5.84
N HIS A 14 -6.60 7.85 -7.07
CA HIS A 14 -5.73 8.27 -8.17
C HIS A 14 -5.83 9.75 -8.54
N VAL A 15 -6.96 10.41 -8.24
CA VAL A 15 -7.13 11.87 -8.43
C VAL A 15 -6.24 12.66 -7.47
N TRP A 16 -6.04 12.17 -6.25
CA TRP A 16 -5.28 12.85 -5.19
C TRP A 16 -3.86 12.32 -5.01
N GLN A 17 -3.54 11.21 -5.65
CA GLN A 17 -2.26 10.55 -5.57
C GLN A 17 -1.23 11.23 -6.45
N TRP A 18 0.01 11.30 -5.95
CA TRP A 18 1.17 11.61 -6.77
C TRP A 18 1.79 10.32 -7.31
N PHE A 19 2.04 10.29 -8.62
CA PHE A 19 2.65 9.14 -9.32
C PHE A 19 4.19 9.20 -9.34
N GLY A 20 4.82 10.06 -8.55
CA GLY A 20 6.28 10.14 -8.51
C GLY A 20 6.88 10.57 -9.84
N ASN A 21 6.32 11.55 -10.56
CA ASN A 21 6.69 11.85 -11.95
C ASN A 21 6.62 10.63 -12.91
N ASN A 22 5.72 9.68 -12.63
CA ASN A 22 5.60 8.38 -13.31
C ASN A 22 6.77 7.41 -13.06
N GLU A 23 7.59 7.66 -12.04
CA GLU A 23 8.66 6.76 -11.60
C GLU A 23 8.19 5.78 -10.52
N ALA A 24 7.04 6.04 -9.89
CA ALA A 24 6.49 5.14 -8.88
C ALA A 24 6.09 3.80 -9.54
N PRO A 25 6.43 2.64 -8.93
CA PRO A 25 6.00 1.35 -9.42
C PRO A 25 4.47 1.31 -9.52
N THR A 26 3.94 0.82 -10.64
CA THR A 26 2.49 0.69 -10.84
C THR A 26 1.83 -0.09 -9.71
N GLY A 27 2.46 -1.16 -9.22
CA GLY A 27 1.90 -1.91 -8.10
C GLY A 27 1.84 -1.12 -6.80
N LEU A 28 2.76 -0.19 -6.55
CA LEU A 28 2.64 0.74 -5.42
C LEU A 28 1.46 1.69 -5.63
N THR A 29 1.28 2.22 -6.85
CA THR A 29 0.22 3.20 -7.10
C THR A 29 -1.17 2.59 -6.95
N GLU A 30 -1.40 1.43 -7.55
CA GLU A 30 -2.63 0.63 -7.39
C GLU A 30 -2.83 0.19 -5.94
N GLY A 31 -1.75 -0.22 -5.27
CA GLY A 31 -1.79 -0.63 -3.86
C GLY A 31 -2.20 0.48 -2.90
N ILE A 32 -1.83 1.74 -3.18
CA ILE A 32 -2.30 2.90 -2.40
C ILE A 32 -3.80 3.12 -2.59
N ALA A 33 -4.31 2.96 -3.80
CA ALA A 33 -5.74 3.07 -4.08
C ALA A 33 -6.54 1.97 -3.35
N ASP A 34 -6.07 0.72 -3.38
CA ASP A 34 -6.68 -0.36 -2.60
C ASP A 34 -6.45 -0.23 -1.09
N TYR A 35 -5.37 0.43 -0.63
CA TYR A 35 -5.21 0.78 0.78
C TYR A 35 -6.31 1.73 1.25
N VAL A 36 -6.66 2.77 0.49
CA VAL A 36 -7.76 3.67 0.86
C VAL A 36 -9.09 2.91 0.94
N ARG A 37 -9.34 2.04 -0.04
CA ARG A 37 -10.50 1.14 -0.03
C ARG A 37 -10.52 0.22 1.20
N LEU A 38 -9.37 -0.32 1.59
CA LEU A 38 -9.18 -1.13 2.79
C LEU A 38 -9.55 -0.35 4.05
N LYS A 39 -9.03 0.88 4.21
CA LYS A 39 -9.33 1.73 5.39
C LYS A 39 -10.77 2.20 5.45
N ALA A 40 -11.43 2.28 4.31
CA ALA A 40 -12.87 2.55 4.20
C ALA A 40 -13.75 1.32 4.49
N ASN A 41 -13.17 0.17 4.85
CA ASN A 41 -13.84 -1.10 5.10
C ASN A 41 -14.58 -1.69 3.88
N TYR A 42 -14.13 -1.39 2.66
CA TYR A 42 -14.70 -1.96 1.43
C TYR A 42 -13.85 -3.12 0.91
N ILE A 43 -13.72 -4.18 1.70
CA ILE A 43 -12.85 -5.33 1.42
C ILE A 43 -13.66 -6.44 0.73
N PRO A 44 -13.38 -6.80 -0.53
CA PRO A 44 -13.95 -7.97 -1.18
C PRO A 44 -13.55 -9.29 -0.52
N ASP A 45 -14.45 -10.28 -0.55
CA ASP A 45 -14.22 -11.61 0.02
C ASP A 45 -13.04 -12.37 -0.62
N HIS A 46 -12.68 -12.03 -1.86
CA HIS A 46 -11.60 -12.69 -2.61
C HIS A 46 -10.22 -12.06 -2.38
N TRP A 47 -10.12 -11.00 -1.58
CA TRP A 47 -8.83 -10.37 -1.29
C TRP A 47 -7.94 -11.28 -0.47
N VAL A 48 -6.64 -11.21 -0.73
CA VAL A 48 -5.63 -11.96 0.01
C VAL A 48 -5.65 -11.61 1.50
N LYS A 49 -5.26 -12.59 2.32
CA LYS A 49 -5.03 -12.35 3.75
C LYS A 49 -3.73 -11.57 3.98
N ALA A 50 -3.60 -10.96 5.15
CA ALA A 50 -2.33 -10.38 5.57
C ALA A 50 -1.24 -11.46 5.59
N GLY A 51 -0.06 -11.15 5.05
CA GLY A 51 1.07 -12.07 4.91
C GLY A 51 1.09 -12.88 3.61
N GLU A 52 0.09 -12.77 2.73
CA GLU A 52 0.11 -13.41 1.41
C GLU A 52 0.78 -12.51 0.34
N GLY A 53 1.10 -13.10 -0.83
CA GLY A 53 1.82 -12.45 -1.92
C GLY A 53 3.35 -12.53 -1.80
N ASP A 54 4.05 -12.31 -2.93
CA ASP A 54 5.49 -12.56 -3.06
C ASP A 54 6.34 -11.29 -3.15
N LYS A 55 5.73 -10.13 -3.39
CA LYS A 55 6.43 -8.85 -3.56
C LYS A 55 5.61 -7.69 -2.99
N TRP A 56 6.29 -6.69 -2.45
CA TRP A 56 5.66 -5.56 -1.77
C TRP A 56 4.92 -4.60 -2.72
N ASP A 57 5.34 -4.50 -3.98
CA ASP A 57 4.73 -3.71 -5.07
C ASP A 57 4.02 -4.63 -6.09
N HIS A 58 3.43 -5.73 -5.63
CA HIS A 58 2.64 -6.61 -6.50
C HIS A 58 1.41 -5.92 -7.10
N GLY A 59 0.94 -4.82 -6.50
CA GLY A 59 -0.35 -4.21 -6.80
C GLY A 59 -1.43 -4.56 -5.79
N TYR A 60 -2.54 -3.84 -5.92
CA TYR A 60 -3.85 -4.17 -5.37
C TYR A 60 -3.83 -4.56 -3.87
N ASP A 61 -4.56 -5.61 -3.52
CA ASP A 61 -4.78 -6.13 -2.17
C ASP A 61 -3.49 -6.54 -1.45
N VAL A 62 -2.55 -7.22 -2.11
CA VAL A 62 -1.25 -7.59 -1.54
C VAL A 62 -0.51 -6.35 -1.05
N THR A 63 -0.41 -5.33 -1.90
CA THR A 63 0.29 -4.09 -1.58
C THR A 63 -0.49 -3.27 -0.55
N ALA A 64 -1.82 -3.23 -0.64
CA ALA A 64 -2.69 -2.54 0.32
C ALA A 64 -2.52 -3.09 1.74
N ARG A 65 -2.46 -4.42 1.91
CA ARG A 65 -2.23 -5.06 3.22
C ARG A 65 -0.84 -4.76 3.77
N PHE A 66 0.18 -4.75 2.91
CA PHE A 66 1.53 -4.35 3.30
C PHE A 66 1.58 -2.87 3.74
N LEU A 67 0.92 -1.98 3.00
CA LEU A 67 0.83 -0.56 3.35
C LEU A 67 0.07 -0.33 4.67
N ASP A 68 -0.97 -1.12 4.97
CA ASP A 68 -1.66 -1.08 6.27
C ASP A 68 -0.76 -1.54 7.43
N TYR A 69 0.10 -2.53 7.21
CA TYR A 69 1.14 -2.87 8.16
C TYR A 69 2.13 -1.70 8.39
N CYS A 70 2.60 -1.06 7.33
CA CYS A 70 3.50 0.09 7.41
C CYS A 70 2.86 1.28 8.15
N ASP A 71 1.58 1.56 7.90
CA ASP A 71 0.82 2.59 8.64
C ASP A 71 0.63 2.21 10.12
N GLY A 72 0.53 0.92 10.43
CA GLY A 72 0.56 0.42 11.80
C GLY A 72 1.89 0.60 12.53
N LEU A 73 3.02 0.71 11.80
CA LEU A 73 4.32 1.05 12.37
C LEU A 73 4.48 2.57 12.58
N ARG A 74 3.91 3.36 11.68
CA ARG A 74 3.90 4.82 11.75
C ARG A 74 2.56 5.34 11.23
N ASN A 75 1.74 5.85 12.14
CA ASN A 75 0.46 6.45 11.78
C ASN A 75 0.66 7.57 10.74
N GLY A 76 -0.05 7.48 9.61
CA GLY A 76 0.02 8.44 8.52
C GLY A 76 1.13 8.14 7.51
N PHE A 77 1.76 6.96 7.57
CA PHE A 77 2.82 6.55 6.66
C PHE A 77 2.43 6.73 5.19
N VAL A 78 1.25 6.24 4.79
CA VAL A 78 0.82 6.29 3.38
C VAL A 78 0.60 7.73 2.90
N ALA A 79 0.07 8.60 3.77
CA ALA A 79 -0.10 10.01 3.46
C ALA A 79 1.24 10.74 3.32
N ASP A 80 2.18 10.47 4.22
CA ASP A 80 3.55 10.99 4.16
C ASP A 80 4.28 10.50 2.90
N LEU A 81 4.15 9.22 2.55
CA LEU A 81 4.70 8.65 1.32
C LEU A 81 4.13 9.33 0.08
N ASN A 82 2.80 9.46 -0.02
CA ASN A 82 2.15 10.18 -1.11
C ASN A 82 2.68 11.62 -1.26
N LYS A 83 2.84 12.34 -0.15
CA LYS A 83 3.40 13.69 -0.15
C LYS A 83 4.82 13.74 -0.70
N LYS A 84 5.66 12.75 -0.39
CA LYS A 84 7.04 12.65 -0.90
C LYS A 84 7.08 12.33 -2.39
N MET A 85 6.10 11.61 -2.91
CA MET A 85 5.97 11.28 -4.33
C MET A 85 5.62 12.49 -5.23
N ARG A 86 5.47 13.69 -4.68
CA ARG A 86 5.07 14.87 -5.47
C ARG A 86 5.96 15.18 -6.68
N ASN A 87 7.27 14.92 -6.56
CA ASN A 87 8.26 15.35 -7.56
C ASN A 87 9.16 14.21 -8.07
N GLY A 88 8.83 12.95 -7.80
CA GLY A 88 9.68 11.80 -8.11
C GLY A 88 9.40 10.63 -7.16
N TYR A 89 9.95 9.46 -7.46
CA TYR A 89 9.84 8.30 -6.58
C TYR A 89 11.21 7.69 -6.26
N SER A 90 11.37 7.23 -5.02
CA SER A 90 12.51 6.41 -4.61
C SER A 90 12.10 5.51 -3.44
N ASP A 91 12.55 4.26 -3.47
CA ASP A 91 12.42 3.33 -2.33
C ASP A 91 13.07 3.88 -1.05
N GLN A 92 13.99 4.84 -1.17
CA GLN A 92 14.58 5.54 -0.04
C GLN A 92 13.54 6.28 0.81
N TYR A 93 12.37 6.61 0.28
CA TYR A 93 11.29 7.22 1.06
C TYR A 93 10.78 6.29 2.17
N PHE A 94 10.79 4.98 1.97
CA PHE A 94 10.49 4.01 3.04
C PHE A 94 11.55 4.05 4.14
N VAL A 95 12.83 4.17 3.76
CA VAL A 95 13.94 4.28 4.70
C VAL A 95 13.84 5.57 5.50
N GLU A 96 13.51 6.69 4.87
CA GLU A 96 13.33 7.98 5.55
C GLU A 96 12.15 7.98 6.52
N LEU A 97 11.08 7.26 6.21
CA LEU A 97 9.85 7.25 7.02
C LEU A 97 9.86 6.17 8.12
N LEU A 98 10.46 5.01 7.86
CA LEU A 98 10.39 3.81 8.71
C LEU A 98 11.77 3.22 9.07
N GLY A 99 12.86 3.75 8.53
CA GLY A 99 14.23 3.31 8.83
C GLY A 99 14.66 2.02 8.13
N LYS A 100 13.85 1.48 7.22
CA LYS A 100 14.09 0.20 6.52
C LYS A 100 13.71 0.30 5.05
N THR A 101 14.35 -0.53 4.20
CA THR A 101 13.96 -0.66 2.79
C THR A 101 12.59 -1.33 2.67
N PRO A 102 11.86 -1.14 1.56
CA PRO A 102 10.57 -1.82 1.38
C PRO A 102 10.70 -3.35 1.44
N ASP A 103 11.79 -3.93 0.91
CA ASP A 103 12.05 -5.38 0.99
C ASP A 103 12.25 -5.88 2.43
N GLN A 104 12.94 -5.10 3.27
CA GLN A 104 13.12 -5.44 4.69
C GLN A 104 11.79 -5.36 5.44
N LEU A 105 11.01 -4.31 5.19
CA LEU A 105 9.69 -4.15 5.77
C LEU A 105 8.73 -5.26 5.33
N PHE A 106 8.79 -5.67 4.06
CA PHE A 106 7.98 -6.76 3.53
C PHE A 106 8.39 -8.10 4.15
N THR A 107 9.68 -8.33 4.35
CA THR A 107 10.17 -9.50 5.08
C THR A 107 9.61 -9.53 6.51
N ASP A 108 9.65 -8.40 7.22
CA ASP A 108 9.09 -8.29 8.58
C ASP A 108 7.57 -8.53 8.59
N TYR A 109 6.86 -7.98 7.60
CA TYR A 109 5.43 -8.19 7.39
C TYR A 109 5.10 -9.69 7.19
N LYS A 110 5.83 -10.37 6.30
CA LYS A 110 5.69 -11.80 6.06
C LYS A 110 6.01 -12.62 7.32
N ALA A 111 7.02 -12.24 8.10
CA ALA A 111 7.31 -12.92 9.37
C ALA A 111 6.19 -12.74 10.41
N LYS A 112 5.57 -11.56 10.45
CA LYS A 112 4.48 -11.24 11.39
C LYS A 112 3.17 -11.96 11.05
N TYR A 113 2.82 -12.06 9.78
CA TYR A 113 1.50 -12.56 9.35
C TYR A 113 1.53 -13.89 8.60
N GLY A 114 2.64 -14.28 7.97
CA GLY A 114 2.74 -15.47 7.13
C GLY A 114 2.63 -16.81 7.87
N ASN A 115 2.66 -16.79 9.21
CA ASN A 115 2.45 -17.97 10.05
C ASN A 115 1.01 -18.10 10.56
N ILE A 116 0.13 -17.18 10.20
CA ILE A 116 -1.28 -17.15 10.64
C ILE A 116 -2.14 -17.61 9.44
N ALA A 117 -2.14 -18.92 9.18
CA ALA A 117 -2.98 -19.55 8.16
C ALA A 117 -4.39 -19.86 8.69
#